data_AF-D3AV89-F1
#
_entry.id   AF-D3AV89-F1
#
_cell.length_a   1.000
_cell.length_b   1.000
_cell.length_c   1.000
_cell.angle_alpha   90.00
_cell.angle_beta   90.00
_cell.angle_gamma   90.00
#
_symmetry.space_group_name_H-M   'P 1'
#
loop_
_entity.id
_entity.type
_entity.pdbx_description
1 polymer ?
#
loop_
_entity_poly.entity_id
_entity_poly.type
_entity_poly.pdbx_seq_one_letter_code
_entity_poly.pdbx_strand_id
1 'polypeptide(L)'
;MILTAENYFSKEADREYLSVSQYKNFMGTIGRPACEAEAMAKLNGEWETKKTPALMVGSYVDAHFEGSLNLFKAQNPEIFTKQGALKADYKKAEEIINRIERDKVFMQFMSGEKQVIMTADMFGSPWKIKIDSYLPGKAIVDLKVMRELHKAEYTKDYGYMNSNP
;
A
#
# COMPACT_ATOMS: atom_id res chain seq x y z
N MET A 1 -10.71 13.78 -14.67
CA MET A 1 -9.60 14.40 -13.91
C MET A 1 -8.28 13.77 -14.34
N ILE A 2 -7.16 14.52 -14.38
CA ILE A 2 -5.83 13.92 -14.58
C ILE A 2 -5.26 13.55 -13.21
N LEU A 3 -4.96 12.27 -13.01
CA LEU A 3 -4.36 11.77 -11.77
C LEU A 3 -2.84 11.97 -11.79
N THR A 4 -2.30 12.33 -10.63
CA THR A 4 -0.90 12.64 -10.35
C THR A 4 -0.52 12.01 -9.01
N ALA A 5 0.77 11.95 -8.68
CA ALA A 5 1.20 11.39 -7.40
C ALA A 5 0.60 12.15 -6.20
N GLU A 6 0.43 13.48 -6.35
CA GLU A 6 -0.05 14.39 -5.31
C GLU A 6 -1.55 14.27 -5.08
N ASN A 7 -2.34 14.07 -6.14
CA ASN A 7 -3.80 14.00 -6.04
C ASN A 7 -4.37 12.57 -6.07
N TYR A 8 -3.55 11.53 -6.25
CA TYR A 8 -4.03 10.15 -6.39
C TYR A 8 -4.90 9.70 -5.21
N PHE A 9 -4.59 10.13 -4.00
CA PHE A 9 -5.35 9.83 -2.77
C PHE A 9 -6.26 10.98 -2.31
N SER A 10 -6.53 11.97 -3.18
CA SER A 10 -7.42 13.07 -2.82
C SER A 10 -8.87 12.61 -2.75
N LYS A 11 -9.70 13.34 -1.99
CA LYS A 11 -11.13 13.03 -1.87
C LYS A 11 -11.83 13.08 -3.22
N GLU A 12 -11.46 14.04 -4.06
CA GLU A 12 -12.01 14.22 -5.40
C GLU A 12 -11.64 13.03 -6.29
N ALA A 13 -10.38 12.58 -6.25
CA ALA A 13 -9.94 11.41 -7.00
C ALA A 13 -10.61 10.12 -6.51
N ASP A 14 -10.82 9.97 -5.20
CA ASP A 14 -11.54 8.85 -4.61
C ASP A 14 -13.04 8.87 -4.93
N ARG A 15 -13.63 10.04 -5.19
CA ARG A 15 -15.02 10.17 -5.65
C ARG A 15 -15.19 9.88 -7.12
N GLU A 16 -14.23 10.30 -7.94
CA GLU A 16 -14.29 10.09 -9.38
C GLU A 16 -13.93 8.65 -9.75
N TYR A 17 -12.90 8.05 -9.14
CA TYR A 17 -12.39 6.74 -9.50
C TYR A 17 -12.50 5.72 -8.36
N LEU A 18 -12.96 4.51 -8.71
CA LEU A 18 -12.93 3.36 -7.81
C LEU A 18 -11.52 2.74 -7.77
N SER A 19 -11.08 2.33 -6.60
CA SER A 19 -9.78 1.66 -6.38
C SER A 19 -9.98 0.31 -5.71
N VAL A 20 -8.98 -0.57 -5.81
CA VAL A 20 -8.98 -1.87 -5.11
C VAL A 20 -9.17 -1.69 -3.60
N SER A 21 -8.57 -0.66 -3.00
CA SER A 21 -8.72 -0.36 -1.57
C SER A 21 -10.15 0.03 -1.21
N GLN A 22 -10.82 0.84 -2.04
CA GLN A 22 -12.23 1.19 -1.83
C GLN A 22 -13.13 -0.02 -2.01
N TYR A 23 -12.92 -0.81 -3.07
CA TYR A 23 -13.65 -2.06 -3.28
C TYR A 23 -13.55 -2.99 -2.07
N LYS A 24 -12.34 -3.19 -1.52
CA LYS A 24 -12.11 -3.99 -0.30
C LYS A 24 -12.78 -3.39 0.95
N ASN A 25 -13.00 -2.07 1.02
CA ASN A 25 -13.78 -1.47 2.12
C ASN A 25 -15.28 -1.81 1.99
N PHE A 26 -15.85 -1.78 0.78
CA PHE A 26 -17.25 -2.13 0.55
C PHE A 26 -17.49 -3.63 0.70
N MET A 27 -16.69 -4.45 0.02
CA MET A 27 -16.93 -5.89 -0.13
C MET A 27 -16.23 -6.75 0.92
N GLY A 28 -15.32 -6.17 1.70
CA GLY A 28 -14.50 -6.92 2.63
C GLY A 28 -13.46 -7.83 1.95
N THR A 29 -12.83 -8.64 2.78
CA THR A 29 -11.86 -9.69 2.42
C THR A 29 -12.06 -10.85 3.40
N ILE A 30 -11.36 -11.97 3.17
CA ILE A 30 -11.39 -13.13 4.08
C ILE A 30 -11.03 -12.71 5.53
N GLY A 31 -10.06 -11.80 5.71
CA GLY A 31 -9.62 -11.33 7.02
C GLY A 31 -10.34 -10.08 7.54
N ARG A 32 -11.28 -9.49 6.79
CA ARG A 32 -12.00 -8.26 7.20
C ARG A 32 -13.41 -8.24 6.63
N PRO A 33 -14.47 -8.19 7.46
CA PRO A 33 -15.84 -8.15 6.96
C PRO A 33 -16.12 -6.88 6.14
N ALA A 34 -17.07 -7.02 5.21
CA ALA A 34 -17.64 -5.92 4.43
C ALA A 34 -18.31 -4.88 5.35
N CYS A 35 -18.16 -3.59 5.04
CA CYS A 35 -18.89 -2.53 5.73
C CYS A 35 -19.09 -1.30 4.82
N GLU A 36 -20.24 -1.25 4.15
CA GLU A 36 -20.59 -0.15 3.25
C GLU A 36 -20.67 1.20 3.97
N ALA A 37 -21.17 1.22 5.22
CA ALA A 37 -21.26 2.43 6.03
C ALA A 37 -19.86 3.01 6.33
N GLU A 38 -18.88 2.17 6.70
CA GLU A 38 -17.49 2.61 6.91
C GLU A 38 -16.87 3.11 5.60
N ALA A 39 -17.12 2.41 4.49
CA ALA A 39 -16.61 2.80 3.18
C ALA A 39 -17.15 4.17 2.74
N MET A 40 -18.45 4.43 2.92
CA MET A 40 -19.06 5.72 2.63
C MET A 40 -18.57 6.82 3.56
N ALA A 41 -18.41 6.55 4.87
CA ALA A 41 -17.87 7.53 5.81
C ALA A 41 -16.43 7.94 5.46
N LYS A 42 -15.60 7.01 4.97
CA LYS A 42 -14.26 7.32 4.44
C LYS A 42 -14.32 8.20 3.20
N LEU A 43 -15.18 7.85 2.22
CA LEU A 43 -15.39 8.65 0.99
C LEU A 43 -15.91 10.07 1.28
N ASN A 44 -16.74 10.22 2.30
CA ASN A 44 -17.23 11.51 2.77
C ASN A 44 -16.17 12.28 3.59
N GLY A 45 -15.12 11.60 4.06
CA GLY A 45 -14.12 12.16 4.96
C GLY A 45 -14.64 12.40 6.38
N GLU A 46 -15.71 11.70 6.75
CA GLU A 46 -16.29 11.66 8.11
C GLU A 46 -15.51 10.69 9.03
N TRP A 47 -14.79 9.75 8.42
CA TRP A 47 -14.00 8.75 9.12
C TRP A 47 -12.61 8.62 8.52
N GLU A 48 -11.57 8.70 9.36
CA GLU A 48 -10.18 8.46 8.97
C GLU A 48 -9.63 7.21 9.68
N THR A 49 -8.99 6.32 8.92
CA THR A 49 -8.36 5.14 9.51
C THR A 49 -7.02 5.54 10.10
N LYS A 50 -6.82 5.29 11.39
CA LYS A 50 -5.53 5.53 12.03
C LYS A 50 -4.44 4.73 11.33
N LYS A 51 -3.36 5.42 10.95
CA LYS A 51 -2.14 4.80 10.42
C LYS A 51 -1.61 3.80 11.45
N THR A 52 -1.46 2.54 11.04
CA THR A 52 -0.87 1.50 11.88
C THR A 52 0.64 1.47 11.68
N PRO A 53 1.44 1.03 12.68
CA PRO A 53 2.88 0.86 12.50
C PRO A 53 3.23 -0.03 11.30
N ALA A 54 2.46 -1.10 11.06
CA ALA A 54 2.68 -1.99 9.91
C ALA A 54 2.51 -1.27 8.56
N LEU A 55 1.45 -0.47 8.41
CA LEU A 55 1.22 0.32 7.20
C LEU A 55 2.35 1.35 6.98
N MET A 56 2.80 1.97 8.07
CA MET A 56 3.88 2.97 8.03
C MET A 56 5.23 2.36 7.70
N VAL A 57 5.53 1.16 8.20
CA VAL A 57 6.74 0.41 7.83
C VAL A 57 6.73 0.04 6.35
N GLY A 58 5.60 -0.45 5.83
CA GLY A 58 5.46 -0.72 4.39
C GLY A 58 5.69 0.55 3.56
N SER A 59 5.01 1.63 3.92
CA SER A 59 5.14 2.92 3.23
C SER A 59 6.57 3.49 3.28
N TYR A 60 7.31 3.26 4.38
CA TYR A 60 8.71 3.65 4.50
C TYR A 60 9.59 2.89 3.50
N VAL A 61 9.35 1.58 3.34
CA VAL A 61 10.10 0.75 2.38
C VAL A 61 9.72 1.10 0.94
N ASP A 62 8.44 1.35 0.65
CA ASP A 62 7.98 1.81 -0.67
C ASP A 62 8.64 3.14 -1.05
N ALA A 63 8.66 4.10 -0.12
CA ALA A 63 9.29 5.40 -0.32
C ALA A 63 10.81 5.31 -0.57
N HIS A 64 11.48 4.30 -0.02
CA HIS A 64 12.87 4.01 -0.35
C HIS A 64 13.05 3.61 -1.81
N PHE A 65 12.27 2.64 -2.29
CA PHE A 65 12.37 2.14 -3.67
C PHE A 65 11.80 3.11 -4.72
N GLU A 66 10.92 4.02 -4.32
CA GLU A 66 10.46 5.14 -5.14
C GLU A 66 11.51 6.26 -5.23
N GLY A 67 12.39 6.40 -4.23
CA GLY A 67 13.33 7.52 -4.10
C GLY A 67 12.75 8.74 -3.38
N SER A 68 11.59 8.60 -2.73
CA SER A 68 10.85 9.65 -2.00
C SER A 68 11.06 9.61 -0.48
N LEU A 69 11.96 8.77 0.03
CA LEU A 69 12.14 8.51 1.47
C LEU A 69 12.37 9.77 2.32
N ASN A 70 13.12 10.75 1.80
CA ASN A 70 13.35 12.02 2.52
C ASN A 70 12.04 12.80 2.73
N LEU A 71 11.18 12.85 1.71
CA LEU A 71 9.85 13.47 1.81
C LEU A 71 8.97 12.70 2.78
N PHE A 72 8.97 11.37 2.71
CA PHE A 72 8.23 10.52 3.65
C PHE A 72 8.64 10.78 5.10
N LYS A 73 9.95 10.83 5.39
CA LYS A 73 10.48 11.15 6.73
C LYS A 73 10.03 12.53 7.21
N ALA A 74 10.03 13.53 6.34
CA ALA A 74 9.60 14.89 6.66
C ALA A 74 8.09 14.98 6.97
N GLN A 75 7.27 14.23 6.23
CA GLN A 75 5.81 14.22 6.41
C GLN A 75 5.34 13.37 7.60
N ASN A 76 6.19 12.49 8.12
CA ASN A 76 5.83 11.57 9.21
C ASN A 76 6.87 11.64 10.34
N PRO A 77 6.99 12.77 11.06
CA PRO A 77 7.97 12.93 12.14
C PRO A 77 7.76 11.94 13.32
N GLU A 78 6.58 11.33 13.42
CA GLU A 78 6.25 10.33 14.44
C GLU A 78 7.07 9.04 14.33
N ILE A 79 7.80 8.81 13.23
CA ILE A 79 8.69 7.67 13.07
C ILE A 79 9.99 7.80 13.89
N PHE A 80 10.29 9.01 14.37
CA PHE A 80 11.47 9.32 15.17
C PHE A 80 11.16 9.28 16.68
N THR A 81 12.19 9.01 17.47
CA THR A 81 12.17 9.18 18.93
C THR A 81 12.34 10.65 19.28
N LYS A 82 12.12 11.01 20.56
CA LYS A 82 12.35 12.37 21.05
C LYS A 82 13.81 12.83 20.88
N GLN A 83 14.75 11.89 20.77
CA GLN A 83 16.18 12.12 20.56
C GLN A 83 16.56 12.22 19.07
N GLY A 84 15.59 12.14 18.15
CA GLY A 84 15.82 12.24 16.70
C GLY A 84 16.28 10.96 16.01
N ALA A 85 16.41 9.84 16.74
CA ALA A 85 16.73 8.54 16.15
C ALA A 85 15.47 7.85 15.59
N LEU A 86 15.60 6.95 14.63
CA LEU A 86 14.47 6.11 14.18
C LEU A 86 13.96 5.22 15.31
N LYS A 87 12.63 5.06 15.42
CA LYS A 87 12.01 4.03 16.26
C LYS A 87 12.38 2.63 15.76
N ALA A 88 12.26 1.63 16.64
CA ALA A 88 12.69 0.26 16.39
C ALA A 88 12.08 -0.34 15.10
N ASP A 89 10.79 -0.09 14.85
CA ASP A 89 10.09 -0.58 13.66
C ASP A 89 10.74 -0.09 12.34
N TYR A 90 11.22 1.16 12.32
CA TYR A 90 11.83 1.75 11.12
C TYR A 90 13.32 1.40 10.99
N LYS A 91 14.01 1.13 12.11
CA LYS A 91 15.32 0.45 12.04
C LYS A 91 15.18 -0.94 11.42
N LYS A 92 14.11 -1.66 11.76
CA LYS A 92 13.81 -2.94 11.12
C LYS A 92 13.47 -2.77 9.63
N ALA A 93 12.80 -1.70 9.25
CA ALA A 93 12.57 -1.36 7.85
C ALA A 93 13.89 -1.18 7.07
N GLU A 94 14.90 -0.55 7.65
CA GLU A 94 16.24 -0.43 7.03
C GLU A 94 16.93 -1.80 6.88
N GLU A 95 16.79 -2.71 7.84
CA GLU A 95 17.27 -4.09 7.69
C GLU A 95 16.58 -4.82 6.52
N ILE A 96 15.27 -4.62 6.35
CA ILE A 96 14.48 -5.20 5.25
C ILE A 96 14.98 -4.66 3.90
N ILE A 97 15.17 -3.34 3.80
CA ILE A 97 15.73 -2.68 2.60
C ILE A 97 17.09 -3.29 2.27
N ASN A 98 18.01 -3.34 3.23
CA ASN A 98 19.36 -3.89 3.04
C ASN A 98 19.33 -5.37 2.61
N ARG A 99 18.36 -6.15 3.09
CA ARG A 99 18.15 -7.54 2.66
C ARG A 99 17.64 -7.63 1.22
N ILE A 100 16.76 -6.72 0.82
CA ILE A 100 16.22 -6.68 -0.55
C ILE A 100 17.30 -6.26 -1.53
N GLU A 101 18.07 -5.21 -1.23
CA GLU A 101 19.06 -4.64 -2.16
C GLU A 101 20.19 -5.60 -2.52
N ARG A 102 20.56 -6.52 -1.62
CA ARG A 102 21.55 -7.56 -1.91
C ARG A 102 21.01 -8.72 -2.77
N ASP A 103 19.71 -8.77 -3.02
CA ASP A 103 19.05 -9.83 -3.78
C ASP A 103 18.85 -9.43 -5.24
N LYS A 104 19.67 -10.01 -6.13
CA LYS A 104 19.67 -9.61 -7.55
C LYS A 104 18.33 -9.84 -8.23
N VAL A 105 17.64 -10.94 -7.92
CA VAL A 105 16.36 -11.27 -8.56
C VAL A 105 15.27 -10.35 -8.04
N PHE A 106 15.23 -10.09 -6.73
CA PHE A 106 14.29 -9.14 -6.16
C PHE A 106 14.46 -7.75 -6.81
N MET A 107 15.71 -7.28 -6.90
CA MET A 107 16.02 -5.97 -7.51
C MET A 107 15.69 -5.91 -9.00
N GLN A 108 15.74 -7.02 -9.74
CA GLN A 108 15.25 -7.06 -11.13
C GLN A 108 13.75 -6.77 -11.21
N PHE A 109 12.93 -7.39 -10.35
CA PHE A 109 11.50 -7.09 -10.30
C PHE A 109 11.21 -5.68 -9.76
N MET A 110 12.07 -5.16 -8.89
CA MET A 110 12.02 -3.78 -8.42
C MET A 110 12.78 -2.80 -9.32
N SER A 111 13.06 -3.10 -10.59
CA SER A 111 13.73 -2.18 -11.52
C SER A 111 12.80 -1.43 -12.47
N GLY A 112 11.50 -1.71 -12.43
CA GLY A 112 10.49 -1.09 -13.28
C GLY A 112 10.21 0.38 -12.94
N GLU A 113 9.40 1.01 -13.79
CA GLU A 113 8.85 2.34 -13.61
C GLU A 113 8.09 2.42 -12.28
N LYS A 114 8.35 3.48 -11.51
CA LYS A 114 7.87 3.61 -10.13
C LYS A 114 6.51 4.29 -10.07
N GLN A 115 5.64 3.75 -9.22
CA GLN A 115 4.36 4.36 -8.83
C GLN A 115 3.50 4.76 -10.04
N VAL A 116 3.50 3.93 -11.08
CA VAL A 116 2.79 4.21 -12.35
C VAL A 116 1.29 4.21 -12.09
N ILE A 117 0.64 5.33 -12.41
CA ILE A 117 -0.80 5.48 -12.31
C ILE A 117 -1.44 5.07 -13.63
N MET A 118 -2.46 4.21 -13.57
CA MET A 118 -3.28 3.84 -14.72
C MET A 118 -4.76 3.91 -14.35
N THR A 119 -5.61 4.14 -15.34
CA THR A 119 -7.06 4.14 -15.21
C THR A 119 -7.71 3.26 -16.26
N ALA A 120 -8.92 2.75 -15.95
CA ALA A 120 -9.70 1.95 -16.87
C ALA A 120 -11.19 2.00 -16.51
N ASP A 121 -12.08 2.00 -17.51
CA ASP A 121 -13.51 1.84 -17.27
C ASP A 121 -13.84 0.35 -17.14
N MET A 122 -14.33 -0.06 -15.97
CA MET A 122 -14.70 -1.45 -15.70
C MET A 122 -15.95 -1.53 -14.84
N PHE A 123 -16.87 -2.43 -15.19
CA PHE A 123 -18.07 -2.73 -14.43
C PHE A 123 -18.96 -1.49 -14.14
N GLY A 124 -19.00 -0.54 -15.07
CA GLY A 124 -19.84 0.66 -14.96
C GLY A 124 -19.24 1.79 -14.12
N SER A 125 -17.95 1.75 -13.79
CA SER A 125 -17.26 2.86 -13.13
C SER A 125 -15.83 3.00 -13.63
N PRO A 126 -15.24 4.21 -13.61
CA PRO A 126 -13.83 4.40 -13.86
C PRO A 126 -13.02 3.91 -12.65
N TRP A 127 -11.96 3.16 -12.90
CA TRP A 127 -11.05 2.64 -11.89
C TRP A 127 -9.69 3.33 -11.97
N LYS A 128 -8.99 3.37 -10.84
CA LYS A 128 -7.59 3.80 -10.74
C LYS A 128 -6.74 2.76 -10.03
N ILE A 129 -5.50 2.63 -10.49
CA ILE A 129 -4.45 1.83 -9.86
C ILE A 129 -3.15 2.65 -9.78
N LYS A 130 -2.28 2.27 -8.85
CA LYS A 130 -0.91 2.77 -8.75
C LYS A 130 0.01 1.58 -8.50
N ILE A 131 0.96 1.36 -9.42
CA ILE A 131 1.82 0.16 -9.48
C ILE A 131 3.20 0.48 -8.91
N ASP A 132 3.70 -0.31 -7.97
CA ASP A 132 4.98 -0.03 -7.31
C ASP A 132 6.18 -0.13 -8.26
N SER A 133 6.20 -1.16 -9.11
CA SER A 133 7.23 -1.37 -10.12
C SER A 133 6.63 -1.98 -11.39
N TYR A 134 6.50 -1.17 -12.43
CA TYR A 134 5.94 -1.57 -13.71
C TYR A 134 7.05 -1.87 -14.72
N LEU A 135 7.09 -3.09 -15.24
CA LEU A 135 7.97 -3.49 -16.33
C LEU A 135 7.12 -3.66 -17.60
N PRO A 136 7.10 -2.67 -18.52
CA PRO A 136 6.25 -2.71 -19.70
C PRO A 136 6.38 -4.01 -20.50
N GLY A 137 5.24 -4.66 -20.77
CA GLY A 137 5.17 -5.92 -21.51
C GLY A 137 5.79 -7.14 -20.80
N LYS A 138 6.20 -7.01 -19.53
CA LYS A 138 6.91 -8.08 -18.80
C LYS A 138 6.25 -8.43 -17.46
N ALA A 139 6.04 -7.44 -16.59
CA ALA A 139 5.55 -7.69 -15.25
C ALA A 139 4.89 -6.45 -14.61
N ILE A 140 3.92 -6.71 -13.73
CA ILE A 140 3.37 -5.76 -12.77
C ILE A 140 3.79 -6.26 -11.40
N VAL A 141 4.54 -5.46 -10.65
CA VAL A 141 5.12 -5.86 -9.36
C VAL A 141 4.60 -4.93 -8.28
N ASP A 142 4.15 -5.54 -7.19
CA ASP A 142 3.59 -4.89 -6.01
C ASP A 142 4.41 -5.35 -4.79
N LEU A 143 4.99 -4.39 -4.07
CA LEU A 143 5.83 -4.65 -2.91
C LEU A 143 4.94 -4.79 -1.68
N LYS A 144 5.17 -5.85 -0.91
CA LYS A 144 4.45 -6.09 0.34
C LYS A 144 5.42 -6.44 1.44
N VAL A 145 5.52 -5.56 2.43
CA VAL A 145 6.18 -5.85 3.71
C VAL A 145 5.13 -6.40 4.67
N MET A 146 5.29 -7.67 5.06
CA MET A 146 4.36 -8.37 5.91
C MET A 146 5.09 -9.18 6.99
N ARG A 147 4.34 -9.57 8.02
CA ARG A 147 4.89 -10.33 9.16
C ARG A 147 5.47 -11.68 8.72
N GLU A 148 4.76 -12.41 7.87
CA GLU A 148 5.11 -13.77 7.49
C GLU A 148 4.43 -14.16 6.17
N LEU A 149 5.19 -14.76 5.25
CA LEU A 149 4.70 -15.16 3.92
C LEU A 149 3.98 -16.51 3.93
N HIS A 150 4.38 -17.42 4.81
CA HIS A 150 3.91 -18.81 4.85
C HIS A 150 2.82 -19.07 5.90
N LYS A 151 2.30 -18.00 6.51
CA LYS A 151 1.32 -18.14 7.59
C LYS A 151 -0.03 -18.53 7.02
N ALA A 152 -0.52 -19.70 7.43
CA ALA A 152 -1.92 -20.07 7.28
C ALA A 152 -2.73 -19.54 8.47
N GLU A 153 -3.84 -18.86 8.20
CA GLU A 153 -4.78 -18.41 9.22
C GLU A 153 -6.12 -19.12 9.02
N TYR A 154 -6.69 -19.62 10.11
CA TYR A 154 -8.01 -20.24 10.06
C TYR A 154 -9.07 -19.15 9.93
N THR A 155 -9.88 -19.25 8.88
CA THR A 155 -11.05 -18.41 8.69
C THR A 155 -12.30 -19.26 8.77
N LYS A 156 -13.26 -18.82 9.58
CA LYS A 156 -14.58 -19.47 9.69
C LYS A 156 -15.18 -19.58 8.28
N ASP A 157 -15.76 -20.75 7.97
CA ASP A 157 -16.37 -21.10 6.68
C ASP A 157 -15.40 -21.33 5.50
N TYR A 158 -14.12 -20.93 5.61
CA TYR A 158 -13.10 -21.12 4.56
C TYR A 158 -11.95 -22.07 4.97
N GLY A 159 -11.82 -22.41 6.25
CA GLY A 159 -10.75 -23.27 6.75
C GLY A 159 -9.40 -22.55 6.84
N TYR A 160 -8.29 -23.30 6.77
CA TYR A 160 -6.95 -22.71 6.75
C TYR A 160 -6.65 -22.12 5.38
N MET A 161 -6.52 -20.80 5.35
CA MET A 161 -6.18 -20.06 4.14
C MET A 161 -4.85 -19.34 4.36
N ASN A 162 -4.02 -19.28 3.33
CA ASN A 162 -2.91 -18.33 3.33
C ASN A 162 -3.53 -16.93 3.23
N SER A 163 -3.41 -16.13 4.28
CA SER A 163 -4.07 -14.81 4.37
C SER A 163 -3.35 -13.72 3.55
N ASN A 164 -2.71 -14.10 2.43
CA ASN A 164 -2.09 -13.14 1.53
C ASN A 164 -3.18 -12.23 0.91
N PRO A 165 -3.01 -10.89 0.96
CA PRO A 165 -3.96 -9.92 0.42
C PRO A 165 -4.00 -9.87 -1.11
#